data_AF-A0A2D4S293-F1
#
_entry.id   AF-A0A2D4S293-F1
#
_cell.length_a   1.000
_cell.length_b   1.000
_cell.length_c   1.000
_cell.angle_alpha   90.00
_cell.angle_beta   90.00
_cell.angle_gamma   90.00
#
_symmetry.space_group_name_H-M   'P 1'
#
loop_
_entity.id
_entity.type
_entity.pdbx_description
1 polymer ?
#
loop_
_entity_poly.entity_id
_entity_poly.type
_entity_poly.pdbx_seq_one_letter_code
_entity_poly.pdbx_strand_id
1 'polypeptide(L)'
;MKSVLLVLMLIAAVSSHARGLDLRLFQYPVEDAKKSAQSAYPTFAAYIIGQDKERRLPGVQDKHLPVIKQKYRIKVMNEFRLYEQSEMGIDEKILLERYCTRYNRQLVNSLGL
;
A
#
# COMPACT_ATOMS: atom_id res chain seq x y z
N MET A 1 15.73 13.16 -39.78
CA MET A 1 14.32 13.09 -39.30
C MET A 1 13.90 11.68 -38.90
N LYS A 2 14.19 10.62 -39.70
CA LYS A 2 13.83 9.23 -39.37
C LYS A 2 14.40 8.75 -38.01
N SER A 3 15.65 9.08 -37.71
CA SER A 3 16.31 8.68 -36.46
C SER A 3 15.74 9.37 -35.21
N VAL A 4 15.27 10.61 -35.34
CA VAL A 4 14.66 11.37 -34.23
C VAL A 4 13.31 10.76 -33.84
N LEU A 5 12.55 10.34 -34.84
CA LEU A 5 11.24 9.70 -34.65
C LEU A 5 11.37 8.33 -33.96
N LEU A 6 12.45 7.61 -34.27
CA LEU A 6 12.79 6.31 -33.66
C LEU A 6 13.19 6.47 -32.18
N VAL A 7 13.97 7.49 -31.85
CA VAL A 7 14.34 7.82 -30.45
C VAL A 7 13.11 8.24 -29.64
N LEU A 8 12.21 9.05 -30.21
CA LEU A 8 10.95 9.45 -29.56
C LEU A 8 10.03 8.25 -29.28
N MET A 9 9.92 7.31 -30.22
CA MET A 9 9.16 6.07 -29.98
C MET A 9 9.79 5.20 -28.90
N LEU A 10 11.13 5.14 -28.82
CA LEU A 10 11.84 4.37 -27.79
C LEU A 10 11.59 4.96 -26.39
N ILE A 11 11.66 6.28 -26.24
CA ILE A 11 11.41 6.97 -24.96
C ILE A 11 9.96 6.79 -24.51
N ALA A 12 9.00 6.85 -25.43
CA ALA A 12 7.60 6.59 -25.13
C ALA A 12 7.35 5.13 -24.70
N ALA A 13 8.03 4.16 -25.32
CA ALA A 13 7.91 2.74 -24.97
C ALA A 13 8.45 2.44 -23.56
N VAL A 14 9.61 2.99 -23.18
CA VAL A 14 10.18 2.80 -21.82
C VAL A 14 9.30 3.43 -20.73
N SER A 15 8.59 4.51 -21.06
CA SER A 15 7.70 5.21 -20.11
C SER A 15 6.44 4.41 -19.73
N SER A 16 6.07 3.40 -20.54
CA SER A 16 4.87 2.58 -20.32
C SER A 16 5.04 1.45 -19.27
N HIS A 17 6.27 1.18 -18.84
CA HIS A 17 6.58 0.08 -17.91
C HIS A 17 6.57 0.47 -16.42
N ALA A 18 6.30 1.74 -16.09
CA ALA A 18 6.26 2.21 -14.70
C ALA A 18 4.85 2.13 -14.10
N ARG A 19 4.22 0.94 -14.10
CA ARG A 19 3.06 0.67 -13.23
C ARG A 19 3.55 0.10 -11.90
N GLY A 20 4.35 0.91 -11.19
CA GLY A 20 4.85 0.61 -9.86
C GLY A 20 4.11 1.43 -8.80
N LEU A 21 4.31 1.06 -7.54
CA LEU A 21 3.84 1.82 -6.39
C LEU A 21 4.44 3.25 -6.42
N ASP A 22 3.63 4.29 -6.20
CA ASP A 22 4.16 5.64 -5.98
C ASP A 22 4.78 5.72 -4.58
N LEU A 23 6.10 5.55 -4.51
CA LEU A 23 6.87 5.50 -3.26
C LEU A 23 6.72 6.77 -2.40
N ARG A 24 6.33 7.90 -3.00
CA ARG A 24 6.14 9.16 -2.28
C ARG A 24 4.99 9.09 -1.27
N LEU A 25 4.02 8.21 -1.50
CA LEU A 25 2.86 8.03 -0.63
C LEU A 25 3.20 7.27 0.67
N PHE A 26 4.40 6.70 0.80
CA PHE A 26 4.75 5.77 1.88
C PHE A 26 5.82 6.32 2.83
N GLN A 27 5.98 7.64 2.89
CA GLN A 27 7.07 8.29 3.62
C GLN A 27 6.80 8.48 5.12
N TYR A 28 5.55 8.73 5.52
CA TYR A 28 5.22 9.22 6.87
C TYR A 28 4.16 8.38 7.61
N PRO A 29 4.38 7.06 7.81
CA PRO A 29 3.37 6.15 8.36
C PRO A 29 2.81 6.55 9.73
N VAL A 30 3.64 7.16 10.59
CA VAL A 30 3.21 7.59 11.94
C VAL A 30 2.28 8.79 11.87
N GLU A 31 2.60 9.79 11.05
CA GLU A 31 1.77 10.99 10.91
C GLU A 31 0.48 10.69 10.16
N ASP A 32 0.53 9.81 9.16
CA ASP A 32 -0.66 9.32 8.46
C ASP A 32 -1.61 8.60 9.42
N ALA A 33 -1.08 7.77 10.32
CA ALA A 33 -1.87 7.06 11.32
C ALA A 33 -2.54 8.02 12.33
N LYS A 34 -1.80 9.04 12.81
CA LYS A 34 -2.36 10.07 13.70
C LYS A 34 -3.51 10.83 13.02
N LYS A 35 -3.35 11.22 11.75
CA LYS A 35 -4.42 11.86 10.96
C LYS A 35 -5.63 10.94 10.81
N SER A 36 -5.41 9.66 10.56
CA SER A 36 -6.49 8.67 10.44
C SER A 36 -7.24 8.49 11.76
N ALA A 37 -6.55 8.47 12.89
CA ALA A 37 -7.15 8.36 14.22
C ALA A 37 -8.07 9.55 14.57
N GLN A 38 -7.79 10.73 14.02
CA GLN A 38 -8.61 11.93 14.18
C GLN A 38 -9.82 11.99 13.22
N SER A 39 -9.89 11.07 12.24
CA SER A 39 -11.01 11.00 11.30
C SER A 39 -12.26 10.42 11.97
N ALA A 40 -13.44 10.81 11.48
CA ALA A 40 -14.70 10.17 11.86
C ALA A 40 -14.73 8.66 11.55
N TYR A 41 -13.91 8.22 10.57
CA TYR A 41 -13.81 6.82 10.16
C TYR A 41 -12.34 6.38 10.05
N PRO A 42 -11.69 6.05 11.17
CA PRO A 42 -10.31 5.58 11.17
C PRO A 42 -10.16 4.35 10.28
N THR A 43 -9.10 4.35 9.47
CA THR A 43 -8.89 3.36 8.41
C THR A 43 -7.55 2.67 8.59
N PHE A 44 -7.55 1.35 8.69
CA PHE A 44 -6.35 0.52 8.77
C PHE A 44 -5.73 0.32 7.39
N ALA A 45 -4.39 0.18 7.34
CA ALA A 45 -3.66 -0.05 6.11
C ALA A 45 -3.43 -1.56 5.90
N ALA A 46 -3.78 -2.05 4.72
CA ALA A 46 -3.51 -3.41 4.29
C ALA A 46 -2.77 -3.39 2.95
N TYR A 47 -2.15 -4.51 2.62
CA TYR A 47 -1.61 -4.72 1.27
C TYR A 47 -1.90 -6.14 0.79
N ILE A 48 -1.89 -6.33 -0.52
CA ILE A 48 -2.10 -7.62 -1.17
C ILE A 48 -0.75 -8.21 -1.57
N ILE A 49 -0.59 -9.52 -1.35
CA ILE A 49 0.58 -10.30 -1.75
C ILE A 49 0.11 -11.51 -2.55
N GLY A 50 0.87 -11.84 -3.59
CA GLY A 50 0.74 -13.09 -4.33
C GLY A 50 -0.49 -13.15 -5.24
N GLN A 51 -0.62 -14.29 -5.90
CA GLN A 51 -1.70 -14.54 -6.87
C GLN A 51 -3.06 -14.75 -6.19
N ASP A 52 -3.05 -15.20 -4.92
CA ASP A 52 -4.27 -15.48 -4.14
C ASP A 52 -4.97 -14.22 -3.64
N LYS A 53 -4.40 -13.04 -3.91
CA LYS A 53 -4.94 -11.72 -3.55
C LYS A 53 -5.24 -11.57 -2.05
N GLU A 54 -4.50 -12.28 -1.20
CA GLU A 54 -4.69 -12.25 0.25
C GLU A 54 -4.34 -10.85 0.80
N ARG A 55 -5.26 -10.27 1.58
CA ARG A 55 -5.04 -8.98 2.25
C ARG A 55 -4.30 -9.19 3.56
N ARG A 56 -3.11 -8.62 3.67
CA ARG A 56 -2.30 -8.58 4.89
C ARG A 56 -2.55 -7.31 5.67
N LEU A 57 -2.81 -7.43 6.97
CA LEU A 57 -2.82 -6.32 7.94
C LEU A 57 -1.63 -6.48 8.90
N PRO A 58 -0.40 -6.17 8.48
CA PRO A 58 0.75 -6.35 9.34
C PRO A 58 0.73 -5.34 10.50
N GLY A 59 1.37 -5.69 11.61
CA GLY A 59 1.45 -4.83 12.80
C GLY A 59 0.22 -4.83 13.71
N VAL A 60 -0.83 -5.58 13.36
CA VAL A 60 -2.01 -5.82 14.20
C VAL A 60 -1.87 -7.15 14.92
N GLN A 61 -2.11 -7.20 16.22
CA GLN A 61 -2.14 -8.47 16.98
C GLN A 61 -3.47 -9.21 16.74
N ASP A 62 -3.44 -10.54 16.79
CA ASP A 62 -4.61 -11.38 16.50
C ASP A 62 -5.83 -11.06 17.34
N LYS A 63 -5.62 -10.63 18.59
CA LYS A 63 -6.71 -10.21 19.50
C LYS A 63 -7.50 -9.00 19.01
N HIS A 64 -6.88 -8.09 18.24
CA HIS A 64 -7.57 -6.89 17.71
C HIS A 64 -8.16 -7.12 16.32
N LEU A 65 -7.74 -8.17 15.61
CA LEU A 65 -8.19 -8.44 14.23
C LEU A 65 -9.73 -8.52 14.10
N PRO A 66 -10.48 -9.21 14.99
CA PRO A 66 -11.94 -9.27 14.89
C PRO A 66 -12.59 -7.89 15.00
N VAL A 67 -12.17 -7.10 16.01
CA VAL A 67 -12.67 -5.74 16.24
C VAL A 67 -12.37 -4.83 15.06
N ILE A 68 -11.13 -4.90 14.53
CA ILE A 68 -10.71 -4.11 13.39
C ILE A 68 -11.53 -4.44 12.15
N LYS A 69 -11.70 -5.73 11.83
CA LYS A 69 -12.48 -6.18 10.67
C LYS A 69 -13.97 -5.85 10.77
N GLN A 70 -14.53 -5.78 11.97
CA GLN A 70 -15.96 -5.51 12.18
C GLN A 70 -16.28 -4.01 12.25
N LYS A 71 -15.43 -3.21 12.91
CA LYS A 71 -15.73 -1.82 13.27
C LYS A 71 -15.03 -0.78 12.39
N TYR A 72 -13.89 -1.12 11.78
CA TYR A 72 -13.04 -0.15 11.11
C TYR A 72 -12.92 -0.41 9.61
N ARG A 73 -12.61 0.65 8.86
CA ARG A 73 -12.32 0.53 7.43
C ARG A 73 -10.92 -0.02 7.23
N ILE A 74 -10.73 -0.72 6.11
CA ILE A 74 -9.44 -1.25 5.70
C ILE A 74 -9.16 -0.74 4.29
N LYS A 75 -8.08 0.01 4.12
CA LYS A 75 -7.60 0.50 2.82
C LYS A 75 -6.47 -0.39 2.34
N VAL A 76 -6.60 -0.91 1.12
CA VAL A 76 -5.55 -1.66 0.47
C VAL A 76 -4.63 -0.68 -0.26
N MET A 77 -3.36 -0.63 0.12
CA MET A 77 -2.42 0.37 -0.38
C MET A 77 -1.99 0.15 -1.84
N ASN A 78 -2.02 -1.11 -2.28
CA ASN A 78 -1.68 -1.55 -3.63
C ASN A 78 -2.90 -2.16 -4.33
N GLU A 79 -4.07 -1.51 -4.20
CA GLU A 79 -5.35 -2.04 -4.69
C GLU A 79 -5.36 -2.32 -6.20
N PHE A 80 -4.61 -1.55 -7.00
CA PHE A 80 -4.48 -1.78 -8.44
C PHE A 80 -3.97 -3.20 -8.78
N ARG A 81 -3.22 -3.83 -7.87
CA ARG A 81 -2.74 -5.21 -8.02
C ARG A 81 -3.86 -6.26 -7.97
N LEU A 82 -5.09 -5.89 -7.57
CA LEU A 82 -6.25 -6.78 -7.72
C LEU A 82 -6.52 -7.18 -9.18
N TYR A 83 -6.11 -6.33 -10.12
CA TYR A 83 -6.35 -6.53 -11.56
C TYR A 83 -5.07 -6.87 -12.32
N GLU A 84 -3.94 -6.95 -11.61
CA GLU A 84 -2.64 -7.19 -12.20
C GLU A 84 -2.24 -8.66 -12.09
N GLN A 85 -1.65 -9.20 -13.15
CA GLN A 85 -1.15 -10.59 -13.20
C GLN A 85 0.35 -10.69 -12.88
N SER A 86 1.05 -9.56 -12.78
CA SER A 86 2.48 -9.50 -12.52
C SER A 86 2.79 -9.72 -11.04
N GLU A 87 3.91 -10.38 -10.76
CA GLU A 87 4.40 -10.50 -9.40
C GLU A 87 4.88 -9.15 -8.86
N MET A 88 4.70 -8.94 -7.55
CA MET A 88 5.20 -7.76 -6.88
C MET A 88 6.70 -7.88 -6.64
N GLY A 89 7.45 -6.85 -7.02
CA GLY A 89 8.88 -6.76 -6.71
C GLY A 89 9.14 -6.81 -5.20
N ILE A 90 10.24 -7.43 -4.81
CA ILE A 90 10.62 -7.62 -3.39
C ILE A 90 10.69 -6.28 -2.65
N ASP A 91 11.24 -5.24 -3.30
CA ASP A 91 11.39 -3.92 -2.68
C ASP A 91 10.04 -3.26 -2.38
N GLU A 92 9.07 -3.37 -3.29
CA GLU A 92 7.71 -2.88 -3.10
C GLU A 92 7.02 -3.62 -1.94
N LYS A 93 7.21 -4.93 -1.86
CA LYS A 93 6.70 -5.75 -0.75
C LYS A 93 7.26 -5.30 0.58
N ILE A 94 8.59 -5.15 0.68
CA ILE A 94 9.27 -4.72 1.91
C ILE A 94 8.79 -3.32 2.32
N LEU A 95 8.65 -2.40 1.36
CA LEU A 95 8.17 -1.05 1.62
C LEU A 95 6.73 -1.06 2.16
N LEU A 96 5.81 -1.77 1.50
CA LEU A 96 4.42 -1.89 1.92
C LEU A 96 4.31 -2.52 3.31
N GLU A 97 5.06 -3.59 3.56
CA GLU A 97 5.05 -4.28 4.84
C GLU A 97 5.56 -3.36 5.97
N ARG A 98 6.68 -2.65 5.76
CA ARG A 98 7.22 -1.70 6.73
C ARG A 98 6.27 -0.55 7.00
N TYR A 99 5.70 0.04 5.94
CA TYR A 99 4.74 1.15 6.07
C TYR A 99 3.51 0.71 6.85
N CYS A 100 2.83 -0.36 6.39
CA CYS A 100 1.60 -0.83 7.01
C CYS A 100 1.84 -1.26 8.46
N THR A 101 2.98 -1.89 8.77
CA THR A 101 3.33 -2.28 10.14
C THR A 101 3.42 -1.08 11.07
N ARG A 102 4.18 -0.04 10.68
CA ARG A 102 4.36 1.17 11.50
C ARG A 102 3.06 1.94 11.64
N TYR A 103 2.33 2.10 10.54
CA TYR A 103 1.04 2.77 10.50
C TYR A 103 0.02 2.08 11.42
N ASN A 104 -0.18 0.76 11.26
CA ASN A 104 -1.20 0.03 12.00
C ASN A 104 -0.90 -0.02 13.50
N ARG A 105 0.38 -0.23 13.89
CA ARG A 105 0.78 -0.17 15.30
C ARG A 105 0.46 1.19 15.92
N GLN A 106 0.79 2.26 15.20
CA GLN A 106 0.50 3.61 15.67
C GLN A 106 -1.01 3.84 15.78
N LEU A 107 -1.79 3.37 14.80
CA LEU A 107 -3.23 3.54 14.80
C LEU A 107 -3.90 2.75 15.93
N VAL A 108 -3.49 1.50 16.18
CA VAL A 108 -3.94 0.70 17.34
C VAL A 108 -3.71 1.48 18.63
N ASN A 109 -2.49 1.98 18.84
CA ASN A 109 -2.14 2.76 20.02
C ASN A 109 -3.00 4.04 20.14
N SER A 110 -3.18 4.77 19.04
CA SER A 110 -3.99 6.01 19.03
C SER A 110 -5.48 5.78 19.26
N LEU A 111 -5.98 4.58 18.96
CA LEU A 111 -7.38 4.19 19.18
C LEU A 111 -7.61 3.50 20.53
N GLY A 112 -6.54 3.25 21.31
CA GLY A 112 -6.61 2.54 22.58
C GLY A 112 -7.03 1.06 22.42
N LEU A 113 -6.66 0.45 21.29
CA LEU A 113 -6.99 -0.94 20.98
C LEU A 113 -6.02 -1.93 21.60
#